data_AF-A0A432IYZ9-F1
#
_entry.id   AF-A0A432IYZ9-F1
#
_cell.length_a   1.000
_cell.length_b   1.000
_cell.length_c   1.000
_cell.angle_alpha   90.00
_cell.angle_beta   90.00
_cell.angle_gamma   90.00
#
_symmetry.space_group_name_H-M   'P 1'
#
loop_
_entity.id
_entity.type
_entity.pdbx_description
1 polymer ?
#
loop_
_entity_poly.entity_id
_entity_poly.type
_entity_poly.pdbx_seq_one_letter_code
_entity_poly.pdbx_strand_id
1 'polypeptide(L)' 'MKKPTIPQKDPYKVKVEKDKTYFWCVCGLTQKQPICDGSHSKP' A
#
# COMPACT_ATOMS: atom_id res chain seq x y z
N MET A 1 -5.07 0.78 -15.16
CA MET A 1 -4.06 0.74 -14.08
C MET A 1 -2.70 0.45 -14.69
N LYS A 2 -1.66 1.23 -14.34
CA LYS A 2 -0.27 1.00 -14.79
C LYS A 2 0.32 -0.23 -14.05
N LYS A 3 1.41 -0.80 -14.57
CA LYS A 3 2.10 -1.93 -13.92
C LYS A 3 2.51 -1.55 -12.49
N PRO A 4 2.27 -2.41 -11.48
CA PRO A 4 2.69 -2.13 -10.10
C PRO A 4 4.20 -1.89 -10.00
N THR A 5 4.57 -0.97 -9.11
CA THR A 5 5.97 -0.67 -8.80
C THR A 5 6.41 -1.50 -7.59
N ILE A 6 7.70 -1.81 -7.51
CA ILE A 6 8.27 -2.52 -6.36
C ILE A 6 8.82 -1.44 -5.41
N PRO A 7 8.14 -1.13 -4.29
CA PRO A 7 8.61 -0.10 -3.36
C PRO A 7 9.84 -0.56 -2.56
N GLN A 8 9.92 -1.85 -2.24
CA GLN A 8 11.08 -2.50 -1.61
C GLN A 8 11.04 -4.02 -1.86
N LYS A 9 12.15 -4.72 -1.57
CA LYS A 9 12.27 -6.19 -1.73
C LYS A 9 12.03 -7.00 -0.43
N ASP A 10 11.60 -6.31 0.62
CA ASP A 10 11.39 -6.86 1.97
C ASP A 10 9.93 -6.68 2.44
N PRO A 11 9.46 -7.47 3.42
CA PRO A 11 8.11 -7.33 3.96
C PRO A 11 7.95 -6.08 4.83
N TYR A 12 6.72 -5.58 4.94
CA TYR A 12 6.36 -4.52 5.88
C TYR A 12 5.77 -5.10 7.17
N LYS A 13 6.42 -4.84 8.30
CA LYS A 13 5.88 -5.16 9.63
C LYS A 13 4.93 -4.07 10.09
N VAL A 14 3.68 -4.40 10.35
CA VAL A 14 2.65 -3.44 10.79
C VAL A 14 1.91 -3.99 11.99
N LYS A 15 1.64 -3.13 12.97
CA LYS A 15 0.69 -3.45 14.04
C LYS A 15 -0.72 -3.21 13.50
N VAL A 16 -1.55 -4.24 13.57
CA VAL A 16 -2.97 -4.14 13.22
C VAL A 16 -3.81 -4.12 14.49
N GLU A 17 -5.00 -3.55 14.37
CA GLU A 17 -5.99 -3.45 15.44
C GLU A 17 -7.16 -4.36 15.09
N LYS A 18 -7.75 -5.01 16.10
CA LYS A 18 -8.92 -5.85 15.92
C LYS A 18 -10.09 -5.01 15.37
N ASP A 19 -10.89 -5.61 14.50
CA ASP A 19 -12.12 -5.02 13.92
C ASP A 19 -11.91 -3.73 13.10
N LYS A 20 -10.66 -3.45 12.69
CA LYS A 20 -10.33 -2.32 11.81
C LYS A 20 -10.05 -2.78 10.39
N THR A 21 -10.70 -2.13 9.43
CA THR A 21 -10.49 -2.38 8.00
C THR A 21 -9.26 -1.63 7.51
N TYR A 22 -8.36 -2.35 6.84
CA TYR A 22 -7.17 -1.80 6.21
C TYR A 22 -7.25 -1.99 4.70
N PHE A 23 -6.96 -0.93 3.95
CA PHE A 23 -6.86 -1.00 2.50
C PHE A 23 -5.42 -1.27 2.10
N TRP A 24 -5.12 -2.46 1.62
CA TRP A 24 -3.76 -2.85 1.25
C TRP A 24 -3.35 -2.27 -0.12
N CYS A 25 -2.12 -1.78 -0.24
CA CYS A 25 -1.66 -1.18 -1.49
C CYS A 25 -1.19 -2.25 -2.50
N VAL A 26 -1.85 -2.32 -3.65
CA VAL A 26 -1.49 -3.25 -4.74
C VAL A 26 -0.68 -2.62 -5.88
N CYS A 27 -0.60 -1.29 -5.94
CA CYS A 27 0.08 -0.58 -7.04
C CYS A 27 1.55 -0.21 -6.76
N GLY A 28 1.98 -0.28 -5.50
CA GLY A 28 3.32 0.12 -5.06
C GLY A 28 3.54 1.64 -4.94
N LEU A 29 2.57 2.48 -5.29
CA LEU A 29 2.72 3.94 -5.38
C LEU A 29 2.39 4.71 -4.08
N THR A 30 1.90 4.04 -3.04
CA THR A 30 1.56 4.71 -1.76
C THR A 30 2.81 5.29 -1.09
N GLN A 31 2.66 6.46 -0.48
CA GLN A 31 3.69 7.05 0.37
C GLN A 31 3.62 6.52 1.82
N LYS A 32 2.61 5.69 2.13
CA LYS A 32 2.33 5.12 3.45
C LYS A 32 2.30 3.60 3.41
N GLN A 33 3.30 2.98 2.79
CA GLN A 33 3.39 1.53 2.68
C GLN A 33 3.23 0.84 4.05
N PRO A 34 2.48 -0.28 4.14
CA PRO A 34 1.84 -1.03 3.05
C PRO A 34 0.37 -0.63 2.79
N ILE A 35 -0.10 0.48 3.37
CA ILE A 35 -1.52 0.89 3.33
C ILE A 35 -1.76 1.82 2.15
N CYS A 36 -2.88 1.62 1.46
CA CYS A 36 -3.33 2.45 0.35
C CYS A 36 -3.66 3.87 0.82
N ASP A 37 -3.14 4.86 0.10
CA ASP A 37 -3.37 6.29 0.33
C ASP A 37 -4.04 6.99 -0.86
N GLY A 38 -4.50 6.25 -1.87
CA GLY A 38 -5.07 6.79 -3.10
C GLY A 38 -4.07 7.21 -4.18
N SER A 39 -2.76 7.08 -3.96
CA SER A 39 -1.74 7.47 -4.95
C SER A 39 -1.84 6.75 -6.30
N HIS A 40 -2.59 5.65 -6.39
CA HIS A 40 -2.86 4.93 -7.65
C HIS A 40 -3.76 5.69 -8.63
N SER A 41 -4.51 6.69 -8.14
CA SER A 41 -5.44 7.48 -8.95
C SER A 41 -4.84 8.79 -9.46
N LYS A 42 -3.57 9.06 -9.14
CA LYS A 42 -2.86 10.21 -9.72
C LYS A 42 -2.69 9.98 -11.24
N PRO A 43 -2.86 11.03 -12.06
CA PRO A 43 -2.70 10.93 -13.52
C PRO A 43 -1.32 10.36 -13.93
#